data_AF-A0A7V6X2D9-F1
#
_entry.id   AF-A0A7V6X2D9-F1
#
_cell.length_a   1.000
_cell.length_b   1.000
_cell.length_c   1.000
_cell.angle_alpha   90.00
_cell.angle_beta   90.00
_cell.angle_gamma   90.00
#
_symmetry.space_group_name_H-M   'P 1'
#
loop_
_entity.id
_entity.type
_entity.pdbx_description
1 polymer ?
#
loop_
_entity_poly.entity_id
_entity_poly.type
_entity_poly.pdbx_seq_one_letter_code
_entity_poly.pdbx_strand_id
1 'polypeptide(L)'
;RAIDETERRRKKQIAYNKRHNITPATIRKAVRDVIEATMAAETPEKYVTKKDVQSMPKQEINRLIKDLEQQMTAAAKQLEFEKAAQLRDMIIELRRELK
;
A
#
# COMPACT_ATOMS: atom_id res chain seq x y z
N ARG A 1 -30.72 -21.86 1.11
CA ARG A 1 -30.05 -22.27 2.38
C ARG A 1 -29.05 -21.23 2.91
N ALA A 2 -28.08 -20.73 2.13
CA ALA A 2 -27.11 -19.72 2.61
C ALA A 2 -27.72 -18.32 2.80
N ILE A 3 -28.60 -17.92 1.89
CA ILE A 3 -29.32 -16.64 1.94
C ILE A 3 -30.26 -16.62 3.15
N ASP A 4 -31.04 -17.67 3.36
CA ASP A 4 -31.96 -17.79 4.51
C ASP A 4 -31.24 -17.65 5.86
N GLU A 5 -30.06 -18.27 6.01
CA GLU A 5 -29.25 -18.14 7.24
C GLU A 5 -28.68 -16.72 7.40
N THR A 6 -28.33 -16.06 6.29
CA THR A 6 -27.87 -14.67 6.29
C THR A 6 -28.98 -13.73 6.74
N GLU A 7 -30.20 -13.92 6.22
CA GLU A 7 -31.38 -13.16 6.64
C GLU A 7 -31.73 -13.39 8.10
N ARG A 8 -31.67 -14.65 8.56
CA ARG A 8 -31.91 -15.00 9.97
C ARG A 8 -30.94 -14.29 10.91
N ARG A 9 -29.65 -14.25 10.56
CA ARG A 9 -28.61 -13.52 11.34
C ARG A 9 -28.83 -12.02 11.32
N ARG A 10 -29.12 -11.45 10.14
CA ARG A 10 -29.35 -10.01 9.97
C ARG A 10 -30.55 -9.52 10.78
N LYS A 11 -31.66 -10.28 10.81
CA LYS A 11 -32.84 -9.96 11.63
C LYS A 11 -32.48 -9.88 13.12
N LYS A 12 -31.68 -10.82 13.63
CA LYS A 12 -31.20 -10.81 15.04
C LYS A 12 -30.32 -9.60 15.33
N GLN A 13 -29.37 -9.29 14.44
CA GLN A 13 -28.47 -8.14 14.59
C GLN A 13 -29.22 -6.81 14.62
N ILE A 14 -30.20 -6.62 13.72
CA ILE A 14 -31.02 -5.41 13.69
C ILE A 14 -31.85 -5.28 14.97
N ALA A 15 -32.46 -6.37 15.44
CA ALA A 15 -33.25 -6.36 16.67
C ALA A 15 -32.40 -6.02 17.90
N TYR A 16 -31.19 -6.59 17.99
CA TYR A 16 -30.23 -6.26 19.04
C TYR A 16 -29.81 -4.79 18.98
N ASN A 17 -29.39 -4.32 17.80
CA ASN A 17 -28.95 -2.94 17.62
C ASN A 17 -30.04 -1.92 17.99
N LYS A 18 -31.29 -2.19 17.62
CA LYS A 18 -32.44 -1.35 18.00
C LYS A 18 -32.69 -1.34 19.51
N ARG A 19 -32.61 -2.50 20.18
CA ARG A 19 -32.80 -2.61 21.63
C ARG A 19 -31.70 -1.91 22.43
N HIS A 20 -30.49 -1.83 21.88
CA HIS A 20 -29.31 -1.28 22.54
C HIS A 20 -28.87 0.09 22.01
N ASN A 21 -29.69 0.73 21.15
CA ASN A 21 -29.37 2.01 20.51
C ASN A 21 -27.99 2.03 19.80
N ILE A 22 -27.59 0.91 19.19
CA ILE A 22 -26.31 0.76 18.48
C ILE A 22 -26.48 1.17 17.02
N THR A 23 -25.71 2.16 16.58
CA THR A 23 -25.58 2.52 15.17
C THR A 23 -24.43 1.74 14.54
N PRO A 24 -24.67 0.89 13.52
CA PRO A 24 -23.60 0.18 12.82
C PRO A 24 -22.61 1.16 12.18
N ALA A 25 -21.32 0.97 12.44
CA ALA A 25 -20.24 1.76 11.85
C ALA A 25 -19.12 0.84 11.35
N THR A 26 -18.39 1.27 10.33
CA THR A 26 -17.21 0.54 9.84
C THR A 26 -16.09 0.62 10.86
N ILE A 27 -15.47 -0.53 11.15
CA ILE A 27 -14.30 -0.60 12.02
C ILE A 27 -13.15 0.18 11.34
N ARG A 28 -12.67 1.24 12.00
CA ARG A 28 -11.41 1.90 11.65
C ARG A 28 -10.34 1.42 12.61
N LYS A 29 -9.42 0.57 12.15
CA LYS A 29 -8.28 0.14 12.96
C LYS A 29 -7.21 1.25 12.91
N ALA A 30 -6.68 1.62 14.07
CA ALA A 30 -5.51 2.48 14.12
C ALA A 30 -4.32 1.76 13.46
N VAL A 31 -3.64 2.45 12.56
CA VAL A 31 -2.32 2.03 12.09
C VAL A 31 -1.41 2.15 13.32
N ARG A 32 -0.79 1.05 13.74
CA ARG A 32 0.19 1.10 14.83
C ARG A 32 1.41 1.81 14.29
N ASP A 33 1.95 2.76 15.05
CA ASP A 33 3.21 3.39 14.71
C ASP A 33 4.27 2.29 14.56
N VAL A 34 4.90 2.25 13.37
CA VAL A 34 5.97 1.32 13.07
C VAL A 34 7.12 1.63 14.03
N ILE A 35 7.72 0.60 14.62
CA ILE A 35 8.86 0.75 15.55
C ILE A 35 9.99 1.48 14.79
N GLU A 36 10.17 2.77 15.08
CA GLU A 36 11.30 3.59 14.64
C GLU A 36 12.57 3.07 15.32
N ALA A 37 13.18 2.03 14.77
CA ALA A 37 14.42 1.50 15.30
C ALA A 37 15.41 1.17 14.19
N THR A 38 15.62 2.07 13.21
CA THR A 38 16.85 2.16 12.38
C THR A 38 16.77 3.30 11.34
N MET A 39 16.56 4.56 11.77
CA MET A 39 16.90 5.72 10.94
C MET A 39 18.28 6.25 11.34
N ALA A 40 19.31 5.41 11.17
CA ALA A 40 20.69 5.83 11.40
C ALA A 40 21.54 5.45 10.18
N ALA A 41 21.90 6.49 9.43
CA ALA A 41 22.90 6.53 8.36
C ALA A 41 22.48 5.94 6.99
N GLU A 42 21.66 6.67 6.24
CA GLU A 42 21.70 6.58 4.78
C GLU A 42 22.72 7.59 4.23
N THR A 43 23.77 7.08 3.60
CA THR A 43 24.58 7.85 2.65
C THR A 43 23.75 8.11 1.40
N PRO A 44 23.72 9.34 0.85
CA PRO A 44 22.97 9.63 -0.36
C PRO A 44 23.58 8.87 -1.54
N GLU A 45 22.96 7.77 -1.96
CA GLU A 45 23.29 7.13 -3.23
C GLU A 45 22.88 8.04 -4.39
N LYS A 46 23.73 8.06 -5.43
CA LYS A 46 23.58 8.94 -6.59
C LYS A 46 22.33 8.56 -7.39
N TYR A 47 21.30 9.40 -7.27
CA TYR A 47 20.07 9.34 -8.04
C TYR A 47 20.32 9.42 -9.56
N VAL A 48 19.55 8.65 -10.32
CA VAL A 48 19.32 8.83 -11.76
C VAL A 48 18.87 10.27 -11.98
N THR A 49 19.48 10.99 -12.93
CA THR A 49 19.18 12.42 -13.09
C THR A 49 17.77 12.62 -13.64
N LYS A 50 17.03 13.61 -13.09
CA LYS A 50 15.67 13.98 -13.56
C LYS A 50 15.58 14.24 -15.07
N LYS A 51 16.71 14.55 -15.73
CA LYS A 51 16.77 14.77 -17.18
C LYS A 51 16.54 13.49 -17.99
N ASP A 52 16.96 12.33 -17.48
CA ASP A 52 16.88 11.07 -18.20
C ASP A 52 15.44 10.52 -18.22
N VAL A 53 14.67 10.77 -17.17
CA VAL A 53 13.26 10.32 -17.03
C VAL A 53 12.31 11.16 -17.90
N GLN A 54 12.53 12.48 -17.99
CA GLN A 54 11.71 13.39 -18.80
C GLN A 54 11.84 13.14 -20.32
N SER A 55 12.95 12.55 -20.77
CA SER A 55 13.19 12.23 -22.18
C SER A 55 12.66 10.84 -22.60
N MET A 56 12.19 10.02 -21.64
CA MET A 56 11.68 8.68 -21.95
C MET A 56 10.22 8.71 -22.40
N PRO A 57 9.83 7.88 -23.40
CA PRO A 57 8.43 7.68 -23.74
C PRO A 57 7.64 7.17 -22.52
N LYS A 58 6.41 7.66 -22.33
CA LYS A 58 5.51 7.20 -21.25
C LYS A 58 5.35 5.68 -21.18
N GLN A 59 5.48 4.99 -22.31
CA GLN A 59 5.43 3.53 -22.38
C GLN A 59 6.65 2.85 -21.74
N GLU A 60 7.85 3.43 -21.88
CA GLU A 60 9.07 2.92 -21.26
C GLU A 60 9.06 3.14 -19.75
N ILE A 61 8.58 4.31 -19.30
CA ILE A 61 8.40 4.60 -17.87
C ILE A 61 7.44 3.59 -17.24
N ASN A 62 6.33 3.26 -17.90
CA ASN A 62 5.39 2.25 -17.40
C ASN A 62 6.00 0.84 -17.33
N ARG A 63 6.88 0.47 -18.28
CA ARG A 63 7.62 -0.80 -18.22
C ARG A 63 8.59 -0.80 -17.04
N LEU A 64 9.35 0.28 -16.85
CA LEU A 64 10.28 0.43 -15.75
C LEU A 64 9.56 0.34 -14.39
N ILE A 65 8.43 1.02 -14.23
CA ILE A 65 7.60 0.92 -13.01
C ILE A 65 7.20 -0.53 -12.74
N LYS A 66 6.75 -1.27 -13.76
CA LYS A 66 6.35 -2.67 -13.62
C LYS A 66 7.52 -3.56 -13.18
N ASP A 67 8.71 -3.33 -13.71
CA ASP A 67 9.91 -4.08 -13.32
C ASP A 67 10.34 -3.76 -11.88
N LEU A 68 10.30 -2.48 -11.49
CA LEU A 68 10.57 -2.05 -10.12
C LEU A 68 9.54 -2.62 -9.12
N GLU A 69 8.27 -2.72 -9.50
CA GLU A 69 7.23 -3.34 -8.68
C GLU A 69 7.49 -4.83 -8.43
N GLN A 70 7.97 -5.55 -9.46
CA GLN A 70 8.37 -6.95 -9.32
C GLN A 70 9.57 -7.09 -8.38
N GLN A 71 10.58 -6.23 -8.52
CA GLN A 71 11.76 -6.22 -7.65
C GLN A 71 11.39 -5.87 -6.20
N MET A 72 10.52 -4.89 -6.00
CA MET A 72 10.02 -4.52 -4.66
C MET A 72 9.29 -5.69 -4.00
N THR A 73 8.45 -6.38 -4.76
CA THR A 73 7.71 -7.55 -4.26
C THR A 73 8.65 -8.72 -3.95
N ALA A 74 9.69 -8.93 -4.75
CA ALA A 74 10.71 -9.94 -4.50
C ALA A 74 11.52 -9.63 -3.23
N ALA A 75 11.99 -8.38 -3.08
CA ALA A 75 12.70 -7.92 -1.88
C ALA A 75 11.84 -8.09 -0.61
N ALA A 76 10.55 -7.73 -0.68
CA ALA A 76 9.61 -7.94 0.43
C ALA A 76 9.43 -9.42 0.80
N LYS A 77 9.40 -10.32 -0.20
CA LYS A 77 9.35 -11.78 0.03
C LYS A 77 10.64 -12.31 0.67
N GLN A 78 11.78 -11.69 0.38
CA GLN A 78 13.08 -12.02 0.96
C GLN A 78 13.33 -11.34 2.31
N LEU A 79 12.35 -10.59 2.84
CA LEU A 79 12.44 -9.81 4.08
C LEU A 79 13.46 -8.65 4.00
N GLU A 80 13.86 -8.23 2.79
CA GLU A 80 14.71 -7.06 2.53
C GLU A 80 13.86 -5.77 2.52
N PHE A 81 13.35 -5.36 3.68
CA PHE A 81 12.38 -4.26 3.77
C PHE A 81 12.94 -2.89 3.41
N GLU A 82 14.20 -2.61 3.70
CA GLU A 82 14.88 -1.35 3.35
C GLU A 82 14.93 -1.17 1.84
N LYS A 83 15.39 -2.20 1.13
CA LYS A 83 15.43 -2.23 -0.33
C LYS A 83 14.03 -2.13 -0.95
N ALA A 84 13.04 -2.80 -0.36
CA ALA A 84 11.65 -2.66 -0.80
C ALA A 84 11.13 -1.22 -0.60
N ALA A 85 11.51 -0.54 0.49
CA ALA A 85 11.15 0.85 0.75
C ALA A 85 11.81 1.80 -0.28
N GLN A 86 13.09 1.62 -0.57
CA GLN A 86 13.80 2.39 -1.60
C GLN A 86 13.14 2.23 -2.98
N LEU A 87 12.83 0.99 -3.38
CA LEU A 87 12.15 0.72 -4.65
C LEU A 87 10.73 1.33 -4.69
N ARG A 88 10.00 1.31 -3.58
CA ARG A 88 8.69 1.97 -3.46
C ARG A 88 8.81 3.47 -3.69
N ASP A 89 9.80 4.11 -3.08
CA ASP A 89 9.96 5.56 -3.17
C ASP A 89 10.36 5.97 -4.60
N MET A 90 11.21 5.19 -5.28
CA MET A 90 11.50 5.35 -6.70
C MET A 90 10.24 5.22 -7.58
N ILE A 91 9.37 4.23 -7.32
CA ILE A 91 8.11 4.07 -8.06
C ILE A 91 7.19 5.28 -7.86
N ILE A 92 7.14 5.84 -6.64
CA ILE A 92 6.34 7.02 -6.34
C ILE A 92 6.85 8.23 -7.13
N GLU A 93 8.17 8.42 -7.21
CA GLU A 93 8.76 9.50 -8.00
C GLU A 93 8.44 9.35 -9.49
N LEU A 94 8.65 8.16 -10.07
CA LEU A 94 8.35 7.89 -11.48
C LEU A 94 6.86 8.10 -11.80
N ARG A 95 5.96 7.71 -10.89
CA ARG A 95 4.51 7.93 -11.05
C ARG A 95 4.12 9.41 -10.95
N ARG A 96 4.85 10.21 -10.16
CA ARG A 96 4.64 11.67 -10.09
C ARG A 96 5.06 12.35 -11.40
N GLU A 97 6.15 11.91 -12.01
CA GLU A 97 6.60 12.47 -13.29
C GLU A 97 5.70 12.11 -14.49
N LEU A 98 4.93 11.01 -14.38
CA LEU A 98 3.98 10.62 -15.42
C LEU A 98 2.66 11.43 -15.40
N LYS A 99 2.39 12.13 -14.29
CA LYS A 99 1.15 12.88 -14.05
C LYS A 99 1.26 14.30 -14.56
#